data_AF-A0A5I0KCN9-F1
#
_entry.id   AF-A0A5I0KCN9-F1
#
_cell.length_a   1.000
_cell.length_b   1.000
_cell.length_c   1.000
_cell.angle_alpha   90.00
_cell.angle_beta   90.00
_cell.angle_gamma   90.00
#
_symmetry.space_group_name_H-M   'P 1'
#
loop_
_entity.id
_entity.type
_entity.pdbx_description
1 polymer ?
#
loop_
_entity_poly.entity_id
_entity_poly.type
_entity_poly.pdbx_seq_one_letter_code
_entity_poly.pdbx_strand_id
1 'polypeptide(L)'
;MAHLKSEDGQDWYGCQQLFSADTLKITYDDNDVITCITRDISGLWPAGQSVAELPDTDENRLADISGGWQFKDGKVVQRVYSPEELRKKAEAEKVRRLAEAESAIAPLARAVKLKIATDEEIKRLEAWELYSVMVNRVDTASPDWPEVPDVA
;
A
#
# COMPACT_ATOMS: atom_id res chain seq x y z
N MET A 1 22.61 -20.85 -14.98
CA MET A 1 22.52 -19.54 -14.31
C MET A 1 21.46 -18.74 -15.05
N ALA A 2 20.55 -18.08 -14.36
CA ALA A 2 19.61 -17.18 -15.02
C ALA A 2 20.42 -16.01 -15.60
N HIS A 3 20.42 -15.87 -16.93
CA HIS A 3 21.05 -14.73 -17.59
C HIS A 3 20.07 -13.57 -17.56
N LEU A 4 20.25 -12.67 -16.59
CA LEU A 4 19.49 -11.42 -16.55
C LEU A 4 20.02 -10.51 -17.65
N LYS A 5 19.14 -10.14 -18.57
CA LYS A 5 19.44 -9.22 -19.66
C LYS A 5 18.41 -8.11 -19.71
N SER A 6 18.86 -6.90 -19.99
CA SER A 6 17.99 -5.78 -20.32
C SER A 6 17.33 -6.00 -21.70
N GLU A 7 16.30 -5.20 -22.01
CA GLU A 7 15.57 -5.28 -23.27
C GLU A 7 16.45 -4.99 -24.50
N ASP A 8 17.47 -4.15 -24.36
CA ASP A 8 18.48 -3.87 -25.38
C ASP A 8 19.61 -4.92 -25.42
N GLY A 9 19.50 -5.99 -24.63
CA GLY A 9 20.34 -7.18 -24.70
C GLY A 9 21.62 -7.14 -23.88
N GLN A 10 21.82 -6.12 -23.03
CA GLN A 10 22.99 -6.04 -22.16
C GLN A 10 22.90 -7.06 -21.01
N ASP A 11 24.02 -7.67 -20.66
CA ASP A 11 24.09 -8.60 -19.52
C ASP A 11 24.18 -7.82 -18.20
N TRP A 12 23.26 -8.12 -17.28
CA TRP A 12 23.15 -7.43 -16.00
C TRP A 12 24.46 -7.43 -15.21
N TYR A 13 25.12 -8.58 -15.08
CA TYR A 13 26.32 -8.70 -14.27
C TYR A 13 27.50 -7.97 -14.90
N GLY A 14 27.57 -7.92 -16.25
CA GLY A 14 28.51 -7.08 -16.97
C GLY A 14 28.28 -5.58 -16.80
N CYS A 15 27.02 -5.15 -16.64
CA CYS A 15 26.67 -3.74 -16.45
C CYS A 15 26.93 -3.22 -15.03
N GLN A 16 27.04 -4.08 -14.01
CA GLN A 16 27.25 -3.64 -12.61
C GLN A 16 28.47 -2.74 -12.45
N GLN A 17 29.53 -2.95 -13.24
CA GLN A 17 30.76 -2.14 -13.20
C GLN A 17 30.59 -0.71 -13.74
N LEU A 18 29.47 -0.41 -14.42
CA LEU A 18 29.17 0.92 -14.96
C LEU A 18 28.59 1.86 -13.89
N PHE A 19 28.12 1.32 -12.77
CA PHE A 19 27.54 2.09 -11.67
C PHE A 19 28.64 2.61 -10.74
N SER A 20 28.53 3.87 -10.34
CA SER A 20 29.41 4.48 -9.33
C SER A 20 29.18 3.85 -7.96
N ALA A 21 30.16 3.86 -7.06
CA ALA A 21 29.98 3.35 -5.69
C ALA A 21 29.16 4.33 -4.81
N ASP A 22 29.29 5.63 -5.05
CA ASP A 22 28.79 6.70 -4.16
C ASP A 22 27.38 7.21 -4.52
N THR A 23 26.69 6.51 -5.41
CA THR A 23 25.34 6.83 -5.90
C THR A 23 24.29 5.90 -5.30
N LEU A 24 23.03 6.33 -5.34
CA LEU A 24 21.88 5.46 -5.09
C LEU A 24 21.55 4.68 -6.36
N LYS A 25 21.16 3.42 -6.19
CA LYS A 25 20.64 2.55 -7.24
C LYS A 25 19.25 2.13 -6.80
N ILE A 26 18.31 2.28 -7.70
CA ILE A 26 16.92 1.94 -7.46
C ILE A 26 16.49 0.84 -8.42
N THR A 27 15.63 -0.05 -7.94
CA THR A 27 14.82 -0.89 -8.84
C THR A 27 13.38 -0.40 -8.81
N TYR A 28 12.72 -0.46 -9.95
CA TYR A 28 11.32 -0.08 -10.11
C TYR A 28 10.58 -1.03 -11.04
N ASP A 29 9.27 -1.16 -10.81
CA ASP A 29 8.38 -2.01 -11.60
C ASP A 29 7.81 -1.31 -12.84
N ASP A 30 6.98 -2.01 -13.61
CA ASP A 30 6.35 -1.49 -14.84
C ASP A 30 5.38 -0.31 -14.60
N ASN A 31 5.04 0.00 -13.35
CA ASN A 31 4.26 1.18 -12.96
C ASN A 31 5.16 2.29 -12.41
N ASP A 32 6.46 2.24 -12.70
CA ASP A 32 7.50 3.14 -12.19
C ASP A 32 7.67 3.10 -10.67
N VAL A 33 7.05 2.16 -9.95
CA VAL A 33 7.05 2.16 -8.47
C VAL A 33 8.40 1.65 -7.97
N ILE A 34 9.03 2.44 -7.10
CA ILE A 34 10.33 2.08 -6.50
C ILE A 34 10.12 0.92 -5.53
N THR A 35 10.87 -0.17 -5.75
CA THR A 35 10.80 -1.39 -4.94
C THR A 35 12.07 -1.68 -4.16
N CYS A 36 13.19 -1.06 -4.55
CA CYS A 36 14.47 -1.19 -3.85
C CYS A 36 15.26 0.11 -3.97
N ILE A 37 16.01 0.44 -2.92
CA ILE A 37 16.96 1.55 -2.88
C ILE A 37 18.21 1.03 -2.17
N THR A 38 19.37 1.13 -2.82
CA THR A 38 20.65 0.65 -2.27
C THR A 38 21.82 1.47 -2.79
N ARG A 39 22.96 1.43 -2.11
CA ARG A 39 24.25 1.87 -2.67
C ARG A 39 25.05 0.69 -3.24
N ASP A 40 24.74 -0.52 -2.80
CA ASP A 40 25.41 -1.75 -3.23
C ASP A 40 24.65 -2.38 -4.40
N ILE A 41 25.23 -2.25 -5.60
CA ILE A 41 24.69 -2.79 -6.86
C ILE A 41 24.77 -4.32 -6.93
N SER A 42 25.70 -4.93 -6.21
CA SER A 42 25.99 -6.37 -6.30
C SER A 42 24.88 -7.22 -5.66
N GLY A 43 24.15 -6.65 -4.70
CA GLY A 43 23.02 -7.29 -4.03
C GLY A 43 21.71 -7.28 -4.83
N LEU A 44 21.67 -6.60 -5.99
CA LEU A 44 20.44 -6.49 -6.78
C LEU A 44 20.21 -7.68 -7.71
N TRP A 45 18.98 -8.19 -7.67
CA TRP A 45 18.43 -9.17 -8.62
C TRP A 45 17.21 -8.56 -9.33
N PRO A 46 17.41 -7.74 -10.38
CA PRO A 46 16.33 -6.96 -11.00
C PRO A 46 15.56 -7.76 -12.07
N ALA A 47 15.15 -9.00 -11.74
CA ALA A 47 14.37 -9.81 -12.67
C ALA A 47 12.97 -9.19 -12.90
N GLY A 48 12.67 -8.81 -14.14
CA GLY A 48 11.40 -8.15 -14.49
C GLY A 48 11.30 -6.72 -13.94
N GLN A 49 12.43 -6.07 -13.68
CA GLN A 49 12.48 -4.71 -13.17
C GLN A 49 13.47 -3.87 -13.96
N SER A 50 13.28 -2.55 -13.89
CA SER A 50 14.24 -1.59 -14.39
C SER A 50 15.17 -1.13 -13.26
N VAL A 51 16.39 -0.73 -13.62
CA VAL A 51 17.39 -0.19 -12.68
C VAL A 51 17.78 1.20 -13.12
N ALA A 52 17.83 2.14 -12.18
CA ALA A 52 18.36 3.48 -12.40
C ALA A 52 19.38 3.87 -11.34
N GLU A 53 20.34 4.70 -11.74
CA GLU A 53 21.34 5.30 -10.87
C GLU A 53 20.99 6.77 -10.60
N LEU A 54 21.14 7.20 -9.35
CA LEU A 54 20.78 8.54 -8.89
C LEU A 54 21.86 9.13 -7.99
N PRO A 55 22.05 10.45 -8.01
CA PRO A 55 22.91 11.10 -7.03
C PRO A 55 22.33 10.91 -5.63
N ASP A 56 23.22 10.73 -4.65
CA ASP A 56 22.84 10.49 -3.26
C ASP A 56 22.57 11.80 -2.50
N THR A 57 21.46 12.45 -2.87
CA THR A 57 20.99 13.72 -2.31
C THR A 57 19.95 13.52 -1.22
N ASP A 58 19.75 14.52 -0.35
CA ASP A 58 18.70 14.47 0.67
C ASP A 58 17.29 14.32 0.06
N GLU A 59 17.04 14.90 -1.11
CA GLU A 59 15.78 14.76 -1.84
C GLU A 59 15.52 13.31 -2.27
N ASN A 60 16.50 12.64 -2.87
CA ASN A 60 16.36 11.24 -3.29
C ASN A 60 16.27 10.27 -2.11
N ARG A 61 16.84 10.64 -0.95
CA ARG A 61 16.75 9.87 0.30
C ARG A 61 15.41 9.98 1.00
N LEU A 62 14.52 10.89 0.57
CA LEU A 62 13.14 10.93 1.07
C LEU A 62 12.33 9.70 0.63
N ALA A 63 12.73 9.07 -0.48
CA ALA A 63 12.06 7.89 -0.97
C ALA A 63 12.28 6.68 -0.08
N ASP A 64 11.22 5.88 0.01
CA ASP A 64 11.23 4.58 0.65
C ASP A 64 10.67 3.52 -0.30
N ILE A 65 10.64 2.27 0.19
CA ILE A 65 10.17 1.11 -0.57
C ILE A 65 8.75 0.68 -0.17
N SER A 66 7.96 1.57 0.47
CA SER A 66 6.58 1.29 0.89
C SER A 66 5.57 1.32 -0.27
N GLY A 67 6.04 1.61 -1.49
CA GLY A 67 5.21 1.74 -2.69
C GLY A 67 4.56 3.12 -2.86
N GLY A 68 5.02 4.12 -2.10
CA GLY A 68 4.60 5.53 -2.17
C GLY A 68 5.44 6.41 -3.10
N TRP A 69 6.46 5.86 -3.75
CA TRP A 69 7.40 6.60 -4.59
C TRP A 69 7.51 5.98 -5.98
N GLN A 70 7.66 6.84 -7.00
CA GLN A 70 7.85 6.47 -8.40
C GLN A 70 9.15 7.06 -8.94
N PHE A 71 9.76 6.38 -9.90
CA PHE A 71 10.86 6.90 -10.70
C PHE A 71 10.39 7.22 -12.12
N LYS A 72 10.18 8.51 -12.40
CA LYS A 72 9.60 8.96 -13.67
C LYS A 72 10.42 10.08 -14.27
N ASP A 73 10.70 9.97 -15.57
CA ASP A 73 11.45 10.97 -16.34
C ASP A 73 12.81 11.35 -15.69
N GLY A 74 13.50 10.35 -15.12
CA GLY A 74 14.80 10.55 -14.47
C GLY A 74 14.73 11.10 -13.03
N LYS A 75 13.54 11.19 -12.43
CA LYS A 75 13.33 11.79 -11.10
C LYS A 75 12.55 10.88 -10.17
N VAL A 76 12.90 10.95 -8.89
CA VAL A 76 12.14 10.33 -7.80
C VAL A 76 11.01 11.28 -7.42
N VAL A 77 9.77 10.80 -7.52
CA VAL A 77 8.57 11.59 -7.24
C VAL A 77 7.60 10.82 -6.36
N GLN A 78 6.73 11.53 -5.64
CA GLN A 78 5.64 10.88 -4.92
C GLN A 78 4.71 10.21 -5.92
N ARG A 79 4.29 8.98 -5.60
CA ARG A 79 3.41 8.20 -6.45
C ARG A 79 2.05 8.88 -6.57
N VAL A 80 1.60 9.04 -7.81
CA VAL A 80 0.24 9.47 -8.11
C VAL A 80 -0.57 8.22 -8.45
N TYR A 81 -1.53 7.88 -7.58
CA TYR A 81 -2.44 6.77 -7.84
C TYR A 81 -3.49 7.16 -8.88
N SER A 82 -3.78 6.26 -9.82
CA SER A 82 -4.92 6.43 -10.71
C SER A 82 -6.24 6.41 -9.94
N PRO A 83 -7.32 7.01 -10.48
CA PRO A 83 -8.65 6.91 -9.89
C PRO A 83 -9.11 5.45 -9.66
N GLU A 84 -8.71 4.54 -10.53
CA GLU A 84 -9.05 3.11 -10.39
C GLU A 84 -8.32 2.45 -9.21
N GLU A 85 -7.02 2.75 -9.03
CA GLU A 85 -6.25 2.25 -7.89
C GLU A 85 -6.77 2.81 -6.56
N LEU A 86 -7.10 4.10 -6.53
CA LEU A 86 -7.72 4.74 -5.36
C LEU A 86 -9.06 4.07 -5.02
N ARG A 87 -9.89 3.81 -6.04
CA ARG A 87 -11.16 3.11 -5.85
C ARG A 87 -10.96 1.68 -5.34
N LYS A 88 -9.98 0.93 -5.89
CA LYS A 88 -9.64 -0.42 -5.42
C LYS A 88 -9.19 -0.41 -3.95
N LYS A 89 -8.38 0.56 -3.55
CA LYS A 89 -7.98 0.74 -2.15
C LYS A 89 -9.17 1.08 -1.26
N ALA A 90 -10.04 1.99 -1.70
CA ALA A 90 -11.25 2.35 -0.96
C ALA A 90 -12.23 1.18 -0.82
N GLU A 91 -12.35 0.32 -1.84
CA GLU A 91 -13.17 -0.90 -1.74
C GLU A 91 -12.58 -1.91 -0.76
N ALA A 92 -11.25 -2.13 -0.79
CA ALA A 92 -10.58 -2.99 0.19
C ALA A 92 -10.75 -2.46 1.62
N GLU A 93 -10.69 -1.14 1.80
CA GLU A 93 -10.95 -0.48 3.07
C GLU A 93 -12.41 -0.65 3.53
N LYS A 94 -13.39 -0.53 2.62
CA LYS A 94 -14.80 -0.81 2.91
C LYS A 94 -14.97 -2.23 3.45
N VAL A 95 -14.40 -3.22 2.75
CA VAL A 95 -14.47 -4.63 3.16
C VAL A 95 -13.84 -4.83 4.54
N ARG A 96 -12.67 -4.23 4.79
CA ARG A 96 -12.00 -4.31 6.11
C ARG A 96 -12.87 -3.75 7.24
N ARG A 97 -13.46 -2.57 7.03
CA ARG A 97 -14.33 -1.91 8.01
C ARG A 97 -15.63 -2.67 8.27
N LEU A 98 -16.22 -3.27 7.23
CA LEU A 98 -17.39 -4.13 7.39
C LEU A 98 -17.06 -5.40 8.17
N ALA A 99 -15.89 -6.01 7.93
CA ALA A 99 -15.44 -7.17 8.68
C ALA A 99 -15.18 -6.84 10.16
N GLU A 100 -14.58 -5.67 10.44
CA GLU A 100 -14.42 -5.15 11.80
C GLU A 100 -15.78 -4.95 12.49
N ALA A 101 -16.73 -4.31 11.81
CA ALA A 101 -18.07 -4.11 12.34
C ALA A 101 -18.78 -5.42 12.64
N GLU A 102 -18.73 -6.40 11.72
CA GLU A 102 -19.33 -7.72 11.93
C GLU A 102 -18.68 -8.45 13.12
N SER A 103 -17.37 -8.32 13.29
CA SER A 103 -16.66 -8.90 14.44
C SER A 103 -17.13 -8.31 15.78
N ALA A 104 -17.53 -7.03 15.82
CA ALA A 104 -18.07 -6.39 17.00
C ALA A 104 -19.57 -6.70 17.20
N ILE A 105 -20.36 -6.72 16.12
CA ILE A 105 -21.81 -6.99 16.13
C ILE A 105 -22.10 -8.43 16.57
N ALA A 106 -21.37 -9.42 16.06
CA ALA A 106 -21.66 -10.83 16.27
C ALA A 106 -21.81 -11.25 17.76
N PRO A 107 -20.89 -10.91 18.69
CA PRO A 107 -21.07 -11.22 20.11
C PRO A 107 -22.22 -10.43 20.76
N LEU A 108 -22.38 -9.13 20.44
CA LEU A 108 -23.41 -8.28 21.02
C LEU A 108 -24.82 -8.74 20.62
N ALA A 109 -25.01 -9.04 19.33
CA ALA A 109 -26.26 -9.58 18.81
C ALA A 109 -26.61 -10.93 19.46
N ARG A 110 -25.61 -11.77 19.79
CA ARG A 110 -25.83 -13.01 20.54
C ARG A 110 -26.27 -12.75 21.98
N ALA A 111 -25.68 -11.79 22.68
CA ALA A 111 -26.09 -11.41 24.03
C ALA A 111 -27.56 -10.92 24.06
N VAL A 112 -27.95 -10.10 23.07
CA VAL A 112 -29.34 -9.64 22.91
C VAL A 112 -30.27 -10.83 22.63
N LYS A 113 -29.91 -11.71 21.70
CA LYS A 113 -30.69 -12.92 21.37
C LYS A 113 -30.88 -13.83 22.58
N LEU A 114 -29.86 -13.97 23.42
CA LEU A 114 -29.89 -14.76 24.65
C LEU A 114 -30.59 -14.02 25.81
N LYS A 115 -31.00 -12.77 25.62
CA LYS A 115 -31.63 -11.90 26.62
C LYS A 115 -30.77 -11.68 27.87
N ILE A 116 -29.46 -11.66 27.68
CA ILE A 116 -28.46 -11.40 28.74
C ILE A 116 -27.66 -10.11 28.49
N ALA A 117 -27.96 -9.39 27.42
CA ALA A 117 -27.29 -8.13 27.09
C ALA A 117 -27.54 -7.06 28.16
N THR A 118 -26.50 -6.30 28.49
CA THR A 118 -26.59 -5.08 29.28
C THR A 118 -27.07 -3.90 28.42
N ASP A 119 -27.53 -2.82 29.06
CA ASP A 119 -27.91 -1.58 28.36
C ASP A 119 -26.74 -0.97 27.56
N GLU A 120 -25.51 -1.18 28.02
CA GLU A 120 -24.29 -0.74 27.33
C GLU A 120 -24.00 -1.59 26.09
N GLU A 121 -24.14 -2.91 26.18
CA GLU A 121 -24.02 -3.82 25.03
C GLU A 121 -25.07 -3.53 23.95
N ILE A 122 -26.29 -3.15 24.35
CA ILE A 122 -27.36 -2.74 23.42
C ILE A 122 -26.97 -1.45 22.68
N LYS A 123 -26.50 -0.42 23.40
CA LYS A 123 -26.05 0.84 22.78
C LYS A 123 -24.88 0.62 21.82
N ARG A 124 -23.93 -0.23 22.21
CA ARG A 124 -22.79 -0.60 21.37
C ARG A 124 -23.25 -1.33 20.12
N LEU A 125 -24.21 -2.26 20.24
CA LEU A 125 -24.78 -2.96 19.08
C LEU A 125 -25.39 -1.98 18.09
N GLU A 126 -26.24 -1.06 18.57
CA GLU A 126 -26.87 -0.04 17.73
C GLU A 126 -25.83 0.84 17.01
N ALA A 127 -24.79 1.26 17.71
CA ALA A 127 -23.72 2.07 17.14
C ALA A 127 -22.92 1.32 16.05
N TRP A 128 -22.58 0.05 16.29
CA TRP A 128 -21.86 -0.78 15.32
C TRP A 128 -22.72 -1.15 14.10
N GLU A 129 -24.01 -1.45 14.30
CA GLU A 129 -24.94 -1.69 13.20
C GLU A 129 -25.10 -0.44 12.33
N LEU A 130 -25.30 0.74 12.95
CA LEU A 130 -25.37 2.01 12.23
C LEU A 130 -24.08 2.28 11.45
N TYR A 131 -22.91 2.11 12.08
CA TYR A 131 -21.61 2.25 11.42
C TYR A 131 -21.48 1.32 10.22
N SER A 132 -21.84 0.03 10.36
CA SER A 132 -21.76 -0.94 9.25
C SER A 132 -22.59 -0.50 8.04
N VAL A 133 -23.80 0.03 8.29
CA VAL A 133 -24.70 0.54 7.25
C VAL A 133 -24.11 1.78 6.58
N MET A 134 -23.55 2.70 7.37
CA MET A 134 -22.91 3.91 6.85
C MET A 134 -21.68 3.57 6.00
N VAL A 135 -20.80 2.68 6.46
CA VAL A 135 -19.65 2.17 5.70
C VAL A 135 -20.09 1.55 4.38
N ASN A 136 -21.13 0.71 4.40
CA ASN A 136 -21.63 0.07 3.18
C ASN A 136 -22.10 1.09 2.12
N ARG A 137 -22.64 2.23 2.57
CA ARG A 137 -23.15 3.31 1.70
C ARG A 137 -22.09 4.26 1.16
N VAL A 138 -20.84 4.20 1.65
CA VAL A 138 -19.75 5.08 1.19
C VAL A 138 -19.51 4.90 -0.31
N ASP A 139 -19.40 6.01 -1.05
CA ASP A 139 -18.96 5.99 -2.45
C ASP A 139 -17.43 5.81 -2.49
N THR A 140 -16.96 4.70 -3.06
CA THR A 140 -15.52 4.39 -3.13
C THR A 140 -14.77 5.20 -4.19
N ALA A 141 -15.47 5.97 -5.04
CA ALA A 141 -14.84 6.93 -5.93
C ALA A 141 -14.44 8.24 -5.20
N SER A 142 -15.10 8.56 -4.09
CA SER A 142 -14.83 9.74 -3.26
C SER A 142 -15.17 9.42 -1.80
N PRO A 143 -14.38 8.57 -1.14
CA PRO A 143 -14.76 8.00 0.15
C PRO A 143 -14.75 9.05 1.26
N ASP A 144 -15.84 9.09 2.02
CA ASP A 144 -15.97 9.79 3.29
C ASP A 144 -16.36 8.75 4.34
N TRP A 145 -15.40 8.31 5.15
CA TRP A 145 -15.60 7.19 6.07
C TRP A 145 -16.25 7.66 7.36
N PRO A 146 -17.31 6.97 7.85
CA PRO A 146 -17.83 7.27 9.17
C PRO A 146 -16.78 6.99 10.26
N GLU A 147 -16.87 7.69 11.37
CA GLU A 147 -16.03 7.44 12.54
C GLU A 147 -16.34 6.07 13.13
N VAL A 148 -15.29 5.37 13.58
CA VAL A 148 -15.43 4.07 14.23
C VAL A 148 -16.11 4.28 15.59
N PRO A 149 -17.16 3.51 15.94
CA PRO A 149 -17.80 3.61 17.25
C PRO A 149 -16.82 3.40 18.39
N ASP A 150 -16.97 4.15 19.48
CA ASP A 150 -16.15 3.97 20.67
C ASP A 150 -16.37 2.58 21.28
N VAL A 151 -15.27 1.91 21.61
CA VAL A 151 -15.23 0.52 22.09
C VAL A 151 -15.27 0.39 23.61
N ALA A 152 -15.39 1.52 24.32
CA ALA A 152 -15.46 1.60 25.77
C ALA A 152 -16.52 0.63 26.35
#